data_AF-A0A813IAL6-F1
#
_entry.id   AF-A0A813IAL6-F1
#
_cell.length_a   1.000
_cell.length_b   1.000
_cell.length_c   1.000
_cell.angle_alpha   90.00
_cell.angle_beta   90.00
_cell.angle_gamma   90.00
#
_symmetry.space_group_name_H-M   'P 1'
#
loop_
_entity.id
_entity.type
_entity.pdbx_description
1 polymer ?
#
loop_
_entity_poly.entity_id
_entity_poly.type
_entity_poly.pdbx_seq_one_letter_code
_entity_poly.pdbx_strand_id
1 'polypeptide(L)'
;MEDKARKDTAKKETRRSSTSPKPKGKLSGAHAAEDGKDASPEKEKGTAEKVSQFRWVMCCLLFGCRLVCQANRILLGALLPIIRKDVGFSDQEAGQLLAAFASGYMLTQILGGALADRLGGKWILQLAINAVSIGSLAAPFAIDQGFWPAYWTYFLMGLLEGPSFPTAGSMLSKWIPATERATASSLADTGGSVGGLLALGGGPILATMVGWRSTFMVYGACSVVFCAVWLLFSASRPTGCRWVSQAELAMLIKEGVVEQQPVQAADVDGKEVLAAASLNKVLAEAVDPDATSKKPSKTKSEDGFPWRMFLSAPVLAVCYAHSVFNFGRYFLYGWIPTYYSEVLGVDAVTAGFYMMCLQVADAFVKLLVAPIADHLTSSGKLSILGLRRLLSCAGFLGQDLK
;
A
#
# COMPACT_ATOMS: atom_id res chain seq x y z
N MET A 1 64.26 -0.93 44.13
CA MET A 1 63.74 -0.79 42.75
C MET A 1 62.66 0.30 42.76
N GLU A 2 62.96 1.61 42.94
CA GLU A 2 64.06 2.41 42.34
C GLU A 2 64.00 2.37 40.81
N ASP A 3 64.03 3.47 40.05
CA ASP A 3 64.51 4.86 40.28
C ASP A 3 63.40 5.92 39.95
N LYS A 4 63.36 7.17 40.46
CA LYS A 4 64.23 8.37 40.23
C LYS A 4 64.47 8.68 38.73
N ALA A 5 64.61 9.93 38.25
CA ALA A 5 64.41 11.30 38.76
C ALA A 5 64.20 12.23 37.52
N ARG A 6 63.27 13.19 37.52
CA ARG A 6 63.43 14.63 37.87
C ARG A 6 64.30 15.47 36.90
N LYS A 7 63.80 16.68 36.56
CA LYS A 7 64.42 17.91 35.97
C LYS A 7 63.71 18.38 34.68
N ASP A 8 63.54 19.68 34.38
CA ASP A 8 63.79 20.91 35.17
C ASP A 8 62.85 22.06 34.74
N THR A 9 62.82 23.15 35.54
CA THR A 9 61.83 24.24 35.48
C THR A 9 62.36 25.58 34.91
N ALA A 10 61.44 26.38 34.36
CA ALA A 10 61.33 27.85 34.47
C ALA A 10 62.25 28.85 33.70
N LYS A 11 61.58 29.77 32.98
CA LYS A 11 61.74 31.26 32.98
C LYS A 11 60.51 31.89 32.26
N LYS A 12 59.74 32.87 32.75
CA LYS A 12 60.03 34.29 33.18
C LYS A 12 60.73 35.10 32.06
N GLU A 13 60.35 36.35 31.71
CA GLU A 13 59.42 37.31 32.33
C GLU A 13 59.03 38.50 31.38
N THR A 14 57.82 39.06 31.55
CA THR A 14 57.36 40.47 31.43
C THR A 14 57.88 41.52 30.39
N ARG A 15 56.88 42.21 29.79
CA ARG A 15 56.64 43.70 29.73
C ARG A 15 57.11 44.60 28.54
N ARG A 16 56.11 45.42 28.12
CA ARG A 16 56.12 46.86 27.75
C ARG A 16 56.41 47.35 26.30
N SER A 17 55.32 47.63 25.60
CA SER A 17 54.91 48.95 25.02
C SER A 17 55.94 49.98 24.51
N SER A 18 55.81 50.36 23.23
CA SER A 18 55.91 51.76 22.74
C SER A 18 55.24 51.88 21.35
N THR A 19 54.18 52.68 21.22
CA THR A 19 54.08 54.01 20.54
C THR A 19 53.87 54.02 19.01
N SER A 20 52.79 54.71 18.62
CA SER A 20 52.34 55.07 17.26
C SER A 20 53.27 56.10 16.57
N PRO A 21 53.18 56.37 15.23
CA PRO A 21 52.09 57.24 14.74
C PRO A 21 51.54 56.99 13.31
N LYS A 22 50.33 57.54 13.07
CA LYS A 22 49.73 57.77 11.74
C LYS A 22 50.30 59.03 11.07
N PRO A 23 50.21 59.17 9.73
CA PRO A 23 50.00 60.46 9.08
C PRO A 23 48.49 60.73 8.83
N LYS A 24 48.10 62.02 8.88
CA LYS A 24 46.78 62.52 8.43
C LYS A 24 46.96 63.27 7.12
N GLY A 25 46.07 63.04 6.15
CA GLY A 25 45.77 63.97 5.04
C GLY A 25 44.31 64.42 5.15
N LYS A 26 44.00 65.69 4.84
CA LYS A 26 42.67 66.31 5.00
C LYS A 26 42.47 67.41 3.95
N LEU A 27 41.21 67.81 3.71
CA LEU A 27 40.72 68.86 2.76
C LEU A 27 40.60 68.38 1.30
N SER A 28 39.65 68.81 0.44
CA SER A 28 38.28 69.37 0.55
C SER A 28 37.70 69.43 -0.89
N GLY A 29 36.40 69.40 -1.23
CA GLY A 29 35.12 69.30 -0.50
C GLY A 29 33.99 68.83 -1.45
N ALA A 30 32.82 68.42 -0.98
CA ALA A 30 31.60 69.25 -0.76
C ALA A 30 30.57 69.27 -1.93
N HIS A 31 29.66 68.29 -1.95
CA HIS A 31 28.21 68.34 -2.29
C HIS A 31 27.70 66.87 -2.35
N ALA A 32 26.91 66.38 -1.40
CA ALA A 32 25.48 66.65 -1.15
C ALA A 32 24.53 65.83 -2.06
N ALA A 33 24.24 64.60 -1.62
CA ALA A 33 22.96 63.91 -1.82
C ALA A 33 22.88 62.73 -0.83
N GLU A 34 21.79 62.63 -0.08
CA GLU A 34 21.50 61.49 0.80
C GLU A 34 20.87 60.37 -0.03
N ASP A 35 21.29 59.11 0.18
CA ASP A 35 20.42 57.94 0.02
C ASP A 35 21.05 56.72 0.71
N GLY A 36 21.11 56.78 2.04
CA GLY A 36 21.43 55.62 2.87
C GLY A 36 20.20 54.73 3.00
N LYS A 37 20.05 53.74 2.11
CA LYS A 37 19.13 52.62 2.33
C LYS A 37 19.89 51.41 2.85
N ASP A 38 19.59 51.07 4.11
CA ASP A 38 20.01 49.82 4.74
C ASP A 38 19.62 48.62 3.88
N ALA A 39 20.61 47.97 3.28
CA ALA A 39 20.48 46.61 2.78
C ALA A 39 20.45 45.64 3.97
N SER A 40 19.35 45.68 4.74
CA SER A 40 19.02 44.62 5.68
C SER A 40 18.92 43.30 4.92
N PRO A 41 19.46 42.19 5.44
CA PRO A 41 19.32 40.90 4.78
C PRO A 41 17.83 40.54 4.73
N GLU A 42 17.28 40.46 3.53
CA GLU A 42 15.94 39.92 3.32
C GLU A 42 15.93 38.50 3.90
N LYS A 43 15.19 38.33 5.00
CA LYS A 43 14.83 37.00 5.47
C LYS A 43 13.98 36.37 4.38
N GLU A 44 14.56 35.47 3.60
CA GLU A 44 13.82 34.49 2.81
C GLU A 44 12.80 33.84 3.76
N LYS A 45 11.54 34.26 3.66
CA LYS A 45 10.43 33.56 4.28
C LYS A 45 10.22 32.29 3.46
N GLY A 46 11.05 31.29 3.73
CA GLY A 46 10.83 29.93 3.27
C GLY A 46 9.46 29.47 3.79
N THR A 47 8.44 29.59 2.93
CA THR A 47 7.13 28.99 3.19
C THR A 47 7.34 27.49 3.21
N ALA A 48 7.32 26.91 4.41
CA ALA A 48 7.49 25.47 4.60
C ALA A 48 6.52 24.72 3.68
N GLU A 49 7.09 23.93 2.76
CA GLU A 49 6.32 23.26 1.72
C GLU A 49 5.32 22.30 2.36
N LYS A 50 4.04 22.46 2.01
CA LYS A 50 2.97 21.69 2.64
C LYS A 50 3.05 20.22 2.19
N VAL A 51 3.13 19.30 3.15
CA VAL A 51 3.09 17.85 2.90
C VAL A 51 1.80 17.49 2.15
N SER A 52 1.92 16.87 0.98
CA SER A 52 0.80 16.57 0.07
C SER A 52 -0.15 15.48 0.56
N GLN A 53 0.30 14.60 1.46
CA GLN A 53 -0.44 13.42 1.96
C GLN A 53 -0.88 12.45 0.84
N PHE A 54 -0.18 12.43 -0.28
CA PHE A 54 -0.53 11.62 -1.46
C PHE A 54 -0.44 10.12 -1.18
N ARG A 55 0.34 9.69 -0.18
CA ARG A 55 0.34 8.30 0.31
C ARG A 55 -1.07 7.78 0.68
N TRP A 56 -1.93 8.64 1.24
CA TRP A 56 -3.31 8.28 1.56
C TRP A 56 -4.21 8.21 0.32
N VAL A 57 -3.93 9.02 -0.72
CA VAL A 57 -4.57 8.87 -2.03
C VAL A 57 -4.23 7.50 -2.64
N MET A 58 -2.98 7.06 -2.53
CA MET A 58 -2.58 5.70 -2.92
C MET A 58 -3.30 4.60 -2.12
N CYS A 59 -3.55 4.79 -0.82
CA CYS A 59 -4.40 3.87 -0.04
C CYS A 59 -5.84 3.83 -0.55
N CYS A 60 -6.44 4.97 -0.89
CA CYS A 60 -7.79 5.04 -1.46
C CYS A 60 -7.86 4.41 -2.86
N LEU A 61 -6.82 4.55 -3.69
CA LEU A 61 -6.72 3.84 -4.96
C LEU A 61 -6.59 2.32 -4.76
N LEU A 62 -5.85 1.87 -3.74
CA LEU A 62 -5.76 0.44 -3.40
C LEU A 62 -7.10 -0.11 -2.86
N PHE A 63 -7.84 0.67 -2.06
CA PHE A 63 -9.23 0.37 -1.69
C PHE A 63 -10.11 0.19 -2.93
N GLY A 64 -10.04 1.12 -3.90
CA GLY A 64 -10.81 1.03 -5.14
C GLY A 64 -10.45 -0.20 -5.97
N CYS A 65 -9.16 -0.54 -6.08
CA CYS A 65 -8.69 -1.75 -6.74
C CYS A 65 -9.24 -3.01 -6.05
N ARG A 66 -9.22 -3.07 -4.72
CA ARG A 66 -9.79 -4.17 -3.93
C ARG A 66 -11.29 -4.31 -4.13
N LEU A 67 -12.02 -3.19 -4.11
CA LEU A 67 -13.46 -3.15 -4.33
C LEU A 67 -13.83 -3.68 -5.71
N VAL A 68 -13.20 -3.17 -6.77
CA VAL A 68 -13.47 -3.55 -8.15
C VAL A 68 -13.17 -5.03 -8.38
N CYS A 69 -11.99 -5.51 -8.01
CA CYS A 69 -11.65 -6.93 -8.19
C CYS A 69 -12.61 -7.83 -7.38
N GLN A 70 -12.82 -7.53 -6.09
CA GLN A 70 -13.61 -8.39 -5.22
C GLN A 70 -15.11 -8.41 -5.57
N ALA A 71 -15.64 -7.31 -6.11
CA ALA A 71 -17.01 -7.23 -6.61
C ALA A 71 -17.22 -8.15 -7.82
N ASN A 72 -16.40 -8.01 -8.87
CA ASN A 72 -16.50 -8.84 -10.08
C ASN A 72 -16.28 -10.34 -9.76
N ARG A 73 -15.31 -10.65 -8.89
CA ARG A 73 -15.02 -12.01 -8.43
C ARG A 73 -16.22 -12.71 -7.75
N ILE A 74 -17.00 -11.98 -6.94
CA ILE A 74 -18.16 -12.56 -6.23
C ILE A 74 -19.43 -12.55 -7.10
N LEU A 75 -19.54 -11.63 -8.07
CA LEU A 75 -20.74 -11.43 -8.87
C LEU A 75 -21.21 -12.70 -9.59
N LEU A 76 -20.30 -13.51 -10.13
CA LEU A 76 -20.65 -14.81 -10.72
C LEU A 76 -21.42 -15.68 -9.72
N GLY A 77 -20.89 -15.89 -8.51
CA GLY A 77 -21.52 -16.73 -7.50
C GLY A 77 -22.89 -16.21 -7.05
N ALA A 78 -23.05 -14.89 -6.95
CA ALA A 78 -24.32 -14.25 -6.59
C ALA A 78 -25.39 -14.41 -7.69
N LEU A 79 -25.00 -14.38 -8.97
CA LEU A 79 -25.91 -14.51 -10.11
C LEU A 79 -26.08 -15.94 -10.61
N LEU A 80 -25.24 -16.89 -10.17
CA LEU A 80 -25.21 -18.28 -10.65
C LEU A 80 -26.58 -18.97 -10.64
N PRO A 81 -27.43 -18.86 -9.58
CA PRO A 81 -28.77 -19.46 -9.60
C PRO A 81 -29.68 -18.91 -10.71
N ILE A 82 -29.55 -17.62 -11.03
CA ILE A 82 -30.33 -16.95 -12.09
C ILE A 82 -29.81 -17.40 -13.46
N ILE A 83 -28.49 -17.37 -13.67
CA ILE A 83 -27.84 -17.79 -14.92
C ILE A 83 -28.17 -19.23 -15.26
N ARG A 84 -28.08 -20.14 -14.29
CA ARG A 84 -28.39 -21.56 -14.48
C ARG A 84 -29.83 -21.81 -14.93
N LYS A 85 -30.79 -21.06 -14.37
CA LYS A 85 -32.20 -21.16 -14.74
C LYS A 85 -32.48 -20.64 -16.15
N ASP A 86 -31.72 -19.66 -16.62
CA ASP A 86 -31.84 -19.02 -17.94
C ASP A 86 -31.14 -19.83 -19.05
N VAL A 87 -29.93 -20.33 -18.77
CA VAL A 87 -29.03 -20.97 -19.76
C VAL A 87 -29.04 -22.51 -19.67
N GLY A 88 -29.51 -23.08 -18.56
CA GLY A 88 -29.64 -24.54 -18.39
C GLY A 88 -28.40 -25.27 -17.84
N PHE A 89 -27.38 -24.54 -17.34
CA PHE A 89 -26.18 -25.17 -16.77
C PHE A 89 -26.47 -26.08 -15.56
N SER A 90 -25.87 -27.27 -15.58
CA SER A 90 -25.88 -28.24 -14.50
C SER A 90 -25.18 -27.74 -13.23
N ASP A 91 -25.43 -28.39 -12.08
CA ASP A 91 -24.71 -28.13 -10.82
C ASP A 91 -23.19 -28.32 -10.98
N GLN A 92 -22.78 -29.31 -11.77
CA GLN A 92 -21.38 -29.61 -12.04
C GLN A 92 -20.71 -28.50 -12.84
N GLU A 93 -21.30 -28.04 -13.94
CA GLU A 93 -20.78 -26.93 -14.74
C GLU A 93 -20.72 -25.63 -13.91
N ALA A 94 -21.76 -25.35 -13.13
CA ALA A 94 -21.82 -24.20 -12.24
C ALA A 94 -20.69 -24.20 -11.20
N GLY A 95 -20.45 -25.35 -10.55
CA GLY A 95 -19.30 -25.53 -9.64
C GLY A 95 -17.95 -25.40 -10.36
N GLN A 96 -17.84 -25.91 -11.59
CA GLN A 96 -16.63 -25.81 -12.39
C GLN A 96 -16.32 -24.38 -12.84
N LEU A 97 -17.33 -23.53 -13.13
CA LEU A 97 -17.11 -22.11 -13.43
C LEU A 97 -16.54 -21.34 -12.22
N LEU A 98 -17.05 -21.61 -11.01
CA LEU A 98 -16.49 -21.04 -9.78
C LEU A 98 -15.04 -21.55 -9.54
N ALA A 99 -14.79 -22.83 -9.80
CA ALA A 99 -13.45 -23.43 -9.70
C ALA A 99 -12.47 -22.91 -10.76
N ALA A 100 -12.94 -22.53 -11.96
CA ALA A 100 -12.12 -21.97 -13.03
C ALA A 100 -11.41 -20.69 -12.57
N PHE A 101 -12.16 -19.74 -11.99
CA PHE A 101 -11.58 -18.54 -11.41
C PHE A 101 -10.59 -18.89 -10.28
N ALA A 102 -10.99 -19.75 -9.34
CA ALA A 102 -10.15 -20.10 -8.19
C ALA A 102 -8.84 -20.79 -8.59
N SER A 103 -8.86 -21.67 -9.60
CA SER A 103 -7.68 -22.38 -10.09
C SER A 103 -6.71 -21.45 -10.82
N GLY A 104 -7.21 -20.57 -11.71
CA GLY A 104 -6.39 -19.52 -12.32
C GLY A 104 -5.73 -18.63 -11.26
N TYR A 105 -6.53 -18.15 -10.30
CA TYR A 105 -6.10 -17.30 -9.20
C TYR A 105 -5.04 -17.95 -8.28
N MET A 106 -5.07 -19.28 -8.12
CA MET A 106 -4.06 -20.03 -7.36
C MET A 106 -2.70 -20.07 -8.05
N LEU A 107 -2.65 -20.20 -9.38
CA LEU A 107 -1.41 -20.40 -10.13
C LEU A 107 -0.45 -19.19 -10.09
N THR A 108 -0.97 -17.98 -9.93
CA THR A 108 -0.19 -16.73 -10.07
C THR A 108 0.05 -15.97 -8.77
N GLN A 109 -0.60 -16.35 -7.66
CA GLN A 109 -0.41 -15.73 -6.34
C GLN A 109 1.06 -15.70 -5.89
N ILE A 110 1.78 -16.82 -6.01
CA ILE A 110 3.18 -16.94 -5.55
C ILE A 110 4.09 -15.95 -6.29
N LEU A 111 3.79 -15.65 -7.56
CA LEU A 111 4.61 -14.81 -8.42
C LEU A 111 4.41 -13.31 -8.14
N GLY A 112 3.26 -12.91 -7.59
CA GLY A 112 2.83 -11.50 -7.61
C GLY A 112 3.72 -10.52 -6.86
N GLY A 113 4.35 -10.92 -5.75
CA GLY A 113 5.31 -10.08 -5.04
C GLY A 113 6.57 -9.80 -5.86
N ALA A 114 7.19 -10.86 -6.38
CA ALA A 114 8.39 -10.75 -7.21
C ALA A 114 8.12 -10.03 -8.55
N LEU A 115 6.94 -10.22 -9.14
CA LEU A 115 6.49 -9.47 -10.32
C LEU A 115 6.31 -7.97 -10.00
N ALA A 116 5.73 -7.62 -8.85
CA ALA A 116 5.56 -6.23 -8.42
C ALA A 116 6.89 -5.50 -8.16
N ASP A 117 7.93 -6.23 -7.73
CA ASP A 117 9.26 -5.67 -7.50
C ASP A 117 10.03 -5.44 -8.81
N ARG A 118 9.89 -6.36 -9.79
CA ARG A 118 10.54 -6.28 -11.11
C ARG A 118 9.83 -5.35 -12.11
N LEU A 119 8.52 -5.50 -12.27
CA LEU A 119 7.72 -4.78 -13.28
C LEU A 119 7.02 -3.53 -12.72
N GLY A 120 7.02 -3.37 -11.38
CA GLY A 120 6.34 -2.27 -10.70
C GLY A 120 4.87 -2.57 -10.44
N GLY A 121 4.44 -2.41 -9.18
CA GLY A 121 3.09 -2.79 -8.76
C GLY A 121 1.94 -2.08 -9.49
N LYS A 122 2.16 -0.86 -10.01
CA LYS A 122 1.17 -0.15 -10.85
C LYS A 122 0.66 -1.02 -11.99
N TRP A 123 1.57 -1.64 -12.74
CA TRP A 123 1.25 -2.36 -13.97
C TRP A 123 0.66 -3.75 -13.69
N ILE A 124 1.09 -4.39 -12.60
CA ILE A 124 0.51 -5.67 -12.16
C ILE A 124 -0.93 -5.49 -11.65
N LEU A 125 -1.21 -4.44 -10.86
CA LEU A 125 -2.59 -4.13 -10.48
C LEU A 125 -3.44 -3.63 -11.66
N GLN A 126 -2.83 -2.89 -12.60
CA GLN A 126 -3.51 -2.51 -13.83
C GLN A 126 -3.96 -3.74 -14.65
N LEU A 127 -3.10 -4.76 -14.75
CA LEU A 127 -3.42 -6.01 -15.44
C LEU A 127 -4.59 -6.73 -14.76
N ALA A 128 -4.61 -6.80 -13.43
CA ALA A 128 -5.72 -7.38 -12.66
C ALA A 128 -7.04 -6.61 -12.88
N ILE A 129 -7.01 -5.27 -12.80
CA ILE A 129 -8.20 -4.43 -13.02
C ILE A 129 -8.71 -4.59 -14.47
N ASN A 130 -7.82 -4.62 -15.46
CA ASN A 130 -8.19 -4.87 -16.86
C ASN A 130 -8.83 -6.25 -17.05
N ALA A 131 -8.27 -7.29 -16.42
CA ALA A 131 -8.79 -8.64 -16.53
C ALA A 131 -10.21 -8.77 -15.99
N VAL A 132 -10.50 -8.19 -14.81
CA VAL A 132 -11.88 -8.19 -14.28
C VAL A 132 -12.82 -7.29 -15.07
N SER A 133 -12.33 -6.15 -15.59
CA SER A 133 -13.15 -5.23 -16.39
C SER A 133 -13.58 -5.85 -17.72
N ILE A 134 -12.61 -6.36 -18.48
CA ILE A 134 -12.86 -7.01 -19.78
C ILE A 134 -13.60 -8.34 -19.57
N GLY A 135 -13.19 -9.12 -18.57
CA GLY A 135 -13.81 -10.39 -18.23
C GLY A 135 -15.28 -10.26 -17.87
N SER A 136 -15.67 -9.28 -17.04
CA SER A 136 -17.09 -9.03 -16.75
C SER A 136 -17.87 -8.48 -17.94
N LEU A 137 -17.27 -7.64 -18.79
CA LEU A 137 -17.93 -7.22 -20.03
C LEU A 137 -18.13 -8.39 -21.02
N ALA A 138 -17.18 -9.32 -21.07
CA ALA A 138 -17.22 -10.51 -21.94
C ALA A 138 -18.09 -11.64 -21.37
N ALA A 139 -18.22 -11.75 -20.04
CA ALA A 139 -18.91 -12.82 -19.33
C ALA A 139 -20.31 -13.18 -19.88
N PRO A 140 -21.24 -12.24 -20.12
CA PRO A 140 -22.56 -12.60 -20.65
C PRO A 140 -22.47 -13.23 -22.03
N PHE A 141 -21.68 -12.66 -22.94
CA PHE A 141 -21.46 -13.22 -24.27
C PHE A 141 -20.79 -14.60 -24.21
N ALA A 142 -19.81 -14.78 -23.33
CA ALA A 142 -19.12 -16.05 -23.14
C ALA A 142 -20.05 -17.14 -22.59
N ILE A 143 -20.95 -16.79 -21.67
CA ILE A 143 -21.97 -17.69 -21.13
C ILE A 143 -23.01 -18.06 -22.20
N ASP A 144 -23.44 -17.10 -23.02
CA ASP A 144 -24.40 -17.34 -24.11
C ASP A 144 -23.84 -18.23 -25.23
N GLN A 145 -22.50 -18.31 -25.37
CA GLN A 145 -21.82 -19.27 -26.26
C GLN A 145 -21.61 -20.65 -25.60
N GLY A 146 -22.02 -20.84 -24.34
CA GLY A 146 -21.96 -22.10 -23.61
C GLY A 146 -20.83 -22.22 -22.57
N PHE A 147 -20.64 -23.43 -22.06
CA PHE A 147 -19.78 -23.68 -20.90
C PHE A 147 -18.29 -23.34 -21.13
N TRP A 148 -17.68 -23.80 -22.23
CA TRP A 148 -16.24 -23.66 -22.41
C TRP A 148 -15.74 -22.22 -22.60
N PRO A 149 -16.41 -21.34 -23.37
CA PRO A 149 -16.02 -19.93 -23.43
C PRO A 149 -16.17 -19.22 -22.08
N ALA A 150 -17.24 -19.51 -21.33
CA ALA A 150 -17.39 -19.02 -19.95
C ALA A 150 -16.26 -19.52 -19.03
N TYR A 151 -15.95 -20.81 -19.05
CA TYR A 151 -14.87 -21.41 -18.27
C TYR A 151 -13.53 -20.71 -18.50
N TRP A 152 -13.13 -20.52 -19.76
CA TRP A 152 -11.87 -19.86 -20.07
C TRP A 152 -11.87 -18.36 -19.74
N THR A 153 -13.02 -17.69 -19.85
CA THR A 153 -13.17 -16.28 -19.41
C THR A 153 -12.89 -16.16 -17.91
N TYR A 154 -13.54 -16.98 -17.08
CA TYR A 154 -13.34 -16.96 -15.63
C TYR A 154 -11.95 -17.46 -15.20
N PHE A 155 -11.40 -18.46 -15.88
CA PHE A 155 -10.02 -18.92 -15.64
C PHE A 155 -9.00 -17.80 -15.89
N LEU A 156 -9.12 -17.08 -17.02
CA LEU A 156 -8.22 -15.98 -17.36
C LEU A 156 -8.39 -14.77 -16.42
N MET A 157 -9.62 -14.45 -16.00
CA MET A 157 -9.87 -13.45 -14.95
C MET A 157 -9.11 -13.80 -13.67
N GLY A 158 -9.27 -15.02 -13.17
CA GLY A 158 -8.58 -15.50 -11.98
C GLY A 158 -7.05 -15.46 -12.13
N LEU A 159 -6.53 -15.99 -13.25
CA LEU A 159 -5.11 -16.04 -13.57
C LEU A 159 -4.44 -14.66 -13.52
N LEU A 160 -5.09 -13.65 -14.06
CA LEU A 160 -4.58 -12.28 -14.12
C LEU A 160 -4.84 -11.47 -12.83
N GLU A 161 -5.87 -11.81 -12.06
CA GLU A 161 -6.15 -11.19 -10.76
C GLU A 161 -5.27 -11.74 -9.61
N GLY A 162 -4.82 -13.01 -9.70
CA GLY A 162 -4.02 -13.70 -8.66
C GLY A 162 -2.86 -12.92 -8.04
N PRO A 163 -2.03 -12.18 -8.83
CA PRO A 163 -0.95 -11.35 -8.30
C PRO A 163 -1.39 -10.15 -7.43
N SER A 164 -2.66 -9.77 -7.44
CA SER A 164 -3.13 -8.48 -6.90
C SER A 164 -2.96 -8.33 -5.40
N PHE A 165 -3.13 -9.41 -4.62
CA PHE A 165 -2.94 -9.37 -3.16
C PHE A 165 -1.50 -9.09 -2.73
N PRO A 166 -0.49 -9.90 -3.11
CA PRO A 166 0.90 -9.62 -2.77
C PRO A 166 1.44 -8.35 -3.43
N THR A 167 0.95 -7.97 -4.62
CA THR A 167 1.32 -6.69 -5.26
C THR A 167 0.88 -5.49 -4.43
N ALA A 168 -0.37 -5.47 -3.96
CA ALA A 168 -0.88 -4.39 -3.12
C ALA A 168 -0.08 -4.26 -1.81
N GLY A 169 0.29 -5.38 -1.19
CA GLY A 169 1.18 -5.39 -0.01
C GLY A 169 2.58 -4.83 -0.30
N SER A 170 3.17 -5.20 -1.44
CA SER A 170 4.45 -4.67 -1.93
C SER A 170 4.38 -3.17 -2.30
N MET A 171 3.21 -2.66 -2.70
CA MET A 171 3.02 -1.21 -2.88
C MET A 171 2.86 -0.49 -1.55
N LEU A 172 2.04 -0.99 -0.62
CA LEU A 172 1.88 -0.38 0.70
C LEU A 172 3.21 -0.28 1.46
N SER A 173 4.10 -1.27 1.37
CA SER A 173 5.41 -1.20 2.03
C SER A 173 6.35 -0.12 1.48
N LYS A 174 6.14 0.34 0.24
CA LYS A 174 6.91 1.39 -0.46
C LYS A 174 6.29 2.79 -0.37
N TRP A 175 5.05 2.89 0.11
CA TRP A 175 4.29 4.12 0.22
C TRP A 175 3.97 4.53 1.66
N ILE A 176 3.88 3.57 2.57
CA ILE A 176 3.37 3.79 3.94
C ILE A 176 4.43 3.41 4.99
N PRO A 177 4.68 4.31 5.96
CA PRO A 177 5.53 4.05 7.13
C PRO A 177 5.11 2.81 7.92
N ALA A 178 6.07 2.14 8.57
CA ALA A 178 5.78 0.94 9.34
C ALA A 178 4.80 1.17 10.51
N THR A 179 4.72 2.40 11.02
CA THR A 179 3.85 2.87 12.11
C THR A 179 2.39 3.09 11.70
N GLU A 180 2.10 3.31 10.42
CA GLU A 180 0.75 3.56 9.88
C GLU A 180 0.26 2.40 8.99
N ARG A 181 1.07 1.33 8.91
CA ARG A 181 0.92 0.27 7.90
C ARG A 181 -0.27 -0.64 8.17
N ALA A 182 -0.68 -0.85 9.44
CA ALA A 182 -1.84 -1.68 9.72
C ALA A 182 -3.12 -0.96 9.29
N THR A 183 -3.24 0.33 9.61
CA THR A 183 -4.36 1.21 9.20
C THR A 183 -4.44 1.30 7.68
N ALA A 184 -3.32 1.56 7.00
CA ALA A 184 -3.32 1.64 5.54
C ALA A 184 -3.68 0.31 4.86
N SER A 185 -3.23 -0.83 5.40
CA SER A 185 -3.60 -2.16 4.90
C SER A 185 -5.07 -2.47 5.16
N SER A 186 -5.59 -2.17 6.35
CA SER A 186 -7.00 -2.42 6.67
C SER A 186 -7.94 -1.54 5.86
N LEU A 187 -7.56 -0.27 5.62
CA LEU A 187 -8.29 0.63 4.74
C LEU A 187 -8.35 0.06 3.33
N ALA A 188 -7.21 -0.35 2.74
CA ALA A 188 -7.20 -0.98 1.43
C ALA A 188 -8.05 -2.26 1.38
N ASP A 189 -7.89 -3.18 2.33
CA ASP A 189 -8.60 -4.46 2.36
C ASP A 189 -10.08 -4.36 2.78
N THR A 190 -10.52 -3.21 3.31
CA THR A 190 -11.94 -2.88 3.49
C THR A 190 -12.65 -2.69 2.15
N GLY A 191 -11.91 -2.29 1.10
CA GLY A 191 -12.43 -2.24 -0.27
C GLY A 191 -12.98 -3.59 -0.70
N GLY A 192 -12.33 -4.69 -0.31
CA GLY A 192 -12.81 -6.05 -0.60
C GLY A 192 -14.16 -6.36 0.06
N SER A 193 -14.36 -5.95 1.31
CA SER A 193 -15.64 -6.11 2.03
C SER A 193 -16.76 -5.33 1.36
N VAL A 194 -16.49 -4.08 0.96
CA VAL A 194 -17.45 -3.23 0.22
C VAL A 194 -17.75 -3.82 -1.16
N GLY A 195 -16.75 -4.34 -1.88
CA GLY A 195 -16.94 -5.02 -3.15
C GLY A 195 -17.81 -6.28 -3.02
N GLY A 196 -17.58 -7.09 -1.98
CA GLY A 196 -18.41 -8.25 -1.67
C GLY A 196 -19.85 -7.90 -1.26
N LEU A 197 -20.04 -6.81 -0.50
CA LEU A 197 -21.36 -6.27 -0.16
C LEU A 197 -22.14 -5.85 -1.42
N LEU A 198 -21.49 -5.12 -2.33
CA LEU A 198 -22.09 -4.71 -3.59
C LEU A 198 -22.47 -5.94 -4.44
N ALA A 199 -21.56 -6.91 -4.61
CA ALA A 199 -21.83 -8.08 -5.42
C ALA A 199 -22.94 -9.00 -4.86
N LEU A 200 -22.95 -9.27 -3.55
CA LEU A 200 -23.93 -10.16 -2.92
C LEU A 200 -25.33 -9.53 -2.82
N GLY A 201 -25.42 -8.24 -2.49
CA GLY A 201 -26.69 -7.52 -2.37
C GLY A 201 -27.10 -6.86 -3.68
N GLY A 202 -26.29 -5.91 -4.14
CA GLY A 202 -26.56 -5.12 -5.33
C GLY A 202 -26.55 -5.92 -6.64
N GLY A 203 -25.79 -7.02 -6.74
CA GLY A 203 -25.77 -7.89 -7.93
C GLY A 203 -27.14 -8.48 -8.26
N PRO A 204 -27.73 -9.34 -7.39
CA PRO A 204 -29.06 -9.90 -7.59
C PRO A 204 -30.17 -8.83 -7.70
N ILE A 205 -30.10 -7.75 -6.91
CA ILE A 205 -31.05 -6.64 -6.96
C ILE A 205 -31.00 -5.92 -8.32
N LEU A 206 -29.82 -5.71 -8.89
CA LEU A 206 -29.69 -5.15 -10.23
C LEU A 206 -30.17 -6.15 -11.31
N ALA A 207 -29.92 -7.44 -11.12
CA ALA A 207 -30.33 -8.47 -12.07
C ALA A 207 -31.85 -8.66 -12.17
N THR A 208 -32.63 -8.39 -11.12
CA THR A 208 -34.10 -8.38 -11.21
C THR A 208 -34.65 -7.14 -11.92
N MET A 209 -33.90 -6.03 -11.93
CA MET A 209 -34.30 -4.78 -12.61
C MET A 209 -33.91 -4.72 -14.09
N VAL A 210 -32.70 -5.14 -14.44
CA VAL A 210 -32.13 -4.99 -15.80
C VAL A 210 -31.65 -6.30 -16.44
N GLY A 211 -31.83 -7.44 -15.76
CA GLY A 211 -31.34 -8.74 -16.20
C GLY A 211 -29.89 -9.01 -15.81
N TRP A 212 -29.54 -10.30 -15.68
CA TRP A 212 -28.21 -10.73 -15.25
C TRP A 212 -27.11 -10.32 -16.24
N ARG A 213 -27.39 -10.35 -17.56
CA ARG A 213 -26.45 -9.93 -18.62
C ARG A 213 -26.04 -8.47 -18.45
N SER A 214 -27.01 -7.58 -18.32
CA SER A 214 -26.80 -6.14 -18.08
C SER A 214 -26.09 -5.86 -16.76
N THR A 215 -26.32 -6.68 -15.72
CA THR A 215 -25.64 -6.56 -14.42
C THR A 215 -24.13 -6.74 -14.56
N PHE A 216 -23.68 -7.77 -15.29
CA PHE A 216 -22.25 -7.92 -15.61
C PHE A 216 -21.70 -6.73 -16.41
N MET A 217 -22.47 -6.21 -17.37
CA MET A 217 -22.05 -5.05 -18.16
C MET A 217 -21.90 -3.78 -17.31
N VAL A 218 -22.79 -3.53 -16.34
CA VAL A 218 -22.68 -2.39 -15.41
C VAL A 218 -21.45 -2.53 -14.51
N TYR A 219 -21.21 -3.70 -13.93
CA TYR A 219 -20.03 -3.93 -13.09
C TYR A 219 -18.73 -3.80 -13.91
N GLY A 220 -18.69 -4.38 -15.11
CA GLY A 220 -17.58 -4.22 -16.06
C GLY A 220 -17.33 -2.76 -16.45
N ALA A 221 -18.38 -2.00 -16.77
CA ALA A 221 -18.27 -0.58 -17.11
C ALA A 221 -17.74 0.28 -15.94
N CYS A 222 -18.26 0.09 -14.72
CA CYS A 222 -17.71 0.73 -13.53
C CYS A 222 -16.24 0.38 -13.30
N SER A 223 -15.84 -0.85 -13.62
CA SER A 223 -14.47 -1.33 -13.54
C SER A 223 -13.56 -0.67 -14.60
N VAL A 224 -14.06 -0.45 -15.83
CA VAL A 224 -13.36 0.33 -16.87
C VAL A 224 -13.17 1.79 -16.46
N VAL A 225 -14.17 2.43 -15.84
CA VAL A 225 -14.02 3.79 -15.29
C VAL A 225 -12.93 3.81 -14.21
N PHE A 226 -12.92 2.83 -13.30
CA PHE A 226 -11.88 2.74 -12.29
C PHE A 226 -10.50 2.40 -12.87
N CYS A 227 -10.42 1.60 -13.93
CA CYS A 227 -9.19 1.36 -14.70
C CYS A 227 -8.57 2.68 -15.19
N ALA A 228 -9.37 3.58 -15.77
CA ALA A 228 -8.89 4.89 -16.19
C ALA A 228 -8.38 5.72 -14.98
N VAL A 229 -9.09 5.71 -13.85
CA VAL A 229 -8.63 6.37 -12.61
C VAL A 229 -7.30 5.78 -12.11
N TRP A 230 -7.15 4.46 -12.08
CA TRP A 230 -5.91 3.81 -11.67
C TRP A 230 -4.75 4.15 -12.62
N LEU A 231 -4.95 4.06 -13.95
CA LEU A 231 -3.94 4.47 -14.93
C LEU A 231 -3.48 5.91 -14.72
N LEU A 232 -4.44 6.82 -14.51
CA LEU A 232 -4.20 8.27 -14.46
C LEU A 232 -3.60 8.75 -13.15
N PHE A 233 -3.80 8.06 -12.01
CA PHE A 233 -3.39 8.54 -10.68
C PHE A 233 -2.45 7.62 -9.89
N SER A 234 -2.37 6.31 -10.19
CA SER A 234 -1.48 5.42 -9.44
C SER A 234 0.00 5.59 -9.81
N ALA A 235 0.90 5.27 -8.86
CA ALA A 235 2.34 5.19 -9.09
C ALA A 235 2.99 4.06 -8.26
N SER A 236 4.01 3.39 -8.81
CA SER A 236 4.65 2.23 -8.16
C SER A 236 5.57 2.61 -6.99
N ARG A 237 6.10 3.84 -6.98
CA ARG A 237 7.00 4.39 -5.95
C ARG A 237 6.74 5.90 -5.80
N PRO A 238 6.96 6.49 -4.61
CA PRO A 238 6.82 7.94 -4.41
C PRO A 238 7.87 8.75 -5.18
N THR A 239 9.08 8.22 -5.38
CA THR A 239 10.23 8.91 -6.02
C THR A 239 10.05 9.29 -7.50
N GLY A 240 8.98 8.82 -8.16
CA GLY A 240 8.63 9.19 -9.54
C GLY A 240 7.19 9.71 -9.67
N CYS A 241 6.58 10.15 -8.57
CA CYS A 241 5.18 10.53 -8.53
C CYS A 241 4.99 12.05 -8.60
N ARG A 242 4.38 12.55 -9.69
CA ARG A 242 4.15 13.99 -9.94
C ARG A 242 3.26 14.73 -8.93
N TRP A 243 2.60 14.03 -8.00
CA TRP A 243 1.74 14.63 -6.97
C TRP A 243 2.33 14.55 -5.55
N VAL A 244 3.53 13.98 -5.39
CA VAL A 244 4.22 13.93 -4.10
C VAL A 244 5.08 15.19 -3.94
N SER A 245 4.82 15.95 -2.88
CA SER A 245 5.62 17.11 -2.49
C SER A 245 7.00 16.70 -1.96
N GLN A 246 8.01 17.56 -2.09
CA GLN A 246 9.36 17.26 -1.62
C GLN A 246 9.37 17.07 -0.09
N ALA A 247 8.50 17.78 0.63
CA ALA A 247 8.29 17.61 2.07
C ALA A 247 7.75 16.21 2.43
N GLU A 248 6.83 15.64 1.65
CA GLU A 248 6.35 14.27 1.87
C GLU A 248 7.44 13.24 1.52
N LEU A 249 8.17 13.44 0.42
CA LEU A 249 9.26 12.55 0.03
C LEU A 249 10.40 12.52 1.06
N ALA A 250 10.81 13.68 1.58
CA ALA A 250 11.83 13.79 2.62
C ALA A 250 11.40 13.09 3.92
N MET A 251 10.12 13.17 4.29
CA MET A 251 9.57 12.44 5.45
C MET A 251 9.60 10.92 5.22
N LEU A 252 9.19 10.42 4.04
CA LEU A 252 9.25 9.00 3.71
C LEU A 252 10.69 8.45 3.65
N ILE A 253 11.67 9.26 3.26
CA ILE A 253 13.10 8.92 3.35
C ILE A 253 13.55 8.86 4.82
N LYS A 254 13.19 9.85 5.64
CA LYS A 254 13.52 9.91 7.08
C LYS A 254 12.97 8.71 7.86
N GLU A 255 11.78 8.23 7.49
CA GLU A 255 11.13 7.07 8.11
C GLU A 255 11.57 5.73 7.50
N GLY A 256 12.54 5.72 6.58
CA GLY A 256 13.11 4.51 6.00
C GLY A 256 12.18 3.75 5.04
N VAL A 257 11.12 4.39 4.54
CA VAL A 257 10.20 3.83 3.55
C VAL A 257 10.83 3.85 2.15
N VAL A 258 11.61 4.90 1.88
CA VAL A 258 12.39 5.08 0.65
C VAL A 258 13.87 4.97 1.01
N GLU A 259 14.55 3.98 0.45
CA GLU A 259 16.00 3.84 0.58
C GLU A 259 16.69 5.00 -0.14
N GLN A 260 17.69 5.61 0.51
CA GLN A 260 18.49 6.67 -0.12
C GLN A 260 19.28 6.07 -1.29
N GLN A 261 18.83 6.31 -2.52
CA GLN A 261 19.66 6.02 -3.69
C GLN A 261 20.85 6.99 -3.69
N PRO A 262 22.10 6.50 -3.66
CA PRO A 262 23.24 7.35 -3.95
C PRO A 262 23.13 7.76 -5.41
N VAL A 263 23.00 9.07 -5.68
CA VAL A 263 22.99 9.61 -7.04
C VAL A 263 24.32 9.26 -7.69
N GLN A 264 24.33 8.24 -8.55
CA GLN A 264 25.47 7.96 -9.41
C GLN A 264 25.47 9.02 -10.51
N ALA A 265 26.45 9.92 -10.46
CA ALA A 265 26.54 11.11 -11.31
C ALA A 265 26.94 10.82 -12.77
N ALA A 266 26.44 9.73 -13.35
CA ALA A 266 26.91 9.17 -14.63
C ALA A 266 25.91 9.25 -15.80
N ASP A 267 24.59 9.24 -15.54
CA ASP A 267 23.55 9.18 -16.59
C ASP A 267 22.41 10.18 -16.32
N VAL A 268 22.69 11.48 -16.37
CA VAL A 268 21.68 12.55 -16.20
C VAL A 268 21.95 13.71 -17.16
N ASP A 269 20.99 13.98 -18.05
CA ASP A 269 21.02 15.13 -18.97
C ASP A 269 20.86 16.46 -18.21
N GLY A 270 21.51 17.52 -18.69
CA GLY A 270 21.89 18.72 -17.92
C GLY A 270 20.76 19.58 -17.34
N LYS A 271 19.49 19.23 -17.57
CA LYS A 271 18.31 19.92 -17.02
C LYS A 271 17.81 19.33 -15.69
N GLU A 272 18.07 18.06 -15.40
CA GLU A 272 17.67 17.45 -14.11
C GLU A 272 18.65 17.80 -12.97
N VAL A 273 19.87 18.23 -13.31
CA VAL A 273 20.91 18.67 -12.35
C VAL A 273 20.40 19.78 -11.42
N LEU A 274 19.56 20.70 -11.91
CA LEU A 274 19.01 21.79 -11.08
C LEU A 274 17.98 21.29 -10.05
N ALA A 275 17.14 20.31 -10.43
CA ALA A 275 16.20 19.68 -9.51
C ALA A 275 16.93 18.83 -8.45
N ALA A 276 17.93 18.04 -8.87
CA ALA A 276 18.78 17.27 -7.96
C ALA A 276 19.63 18.16 -7.02
N ALA A 277 20.12 19.31 -7.50
CA ALA A 277 20.83 20.28 -6.68
C ALA A 277 19.92 20.92 -5.62
N SER A 278 18.67 21.27 -5.97
CA SER A 278 17.69 21.73 -4.97
C SER A 278 17.37 20.66 -3.92
N LEU A 279 17.24 19.39 -4.34
CA LEU A 279 17.02 18.26 -3.42
C LEU A 279 18.19 18.10 -2.44
N ASN A 280 19.43 18.11 -2.94
CA ASN A 280 20.62 17.99 -2.10
C ASN A 280 20.80 19.17 -1.14
N LYS A 281 20.41 20.39 -1.53
CA LYS A 281 20.46 21.57 -0.65
C LYS A 281 19.43 21.47 0.49
N VAL A 282 18.20 21.07 0.19
CA VAL A 282 17.15 20.84 1.20
C VAL A 282 17.52 19.67 2.14
N LEU A 283 18.14 18.62 1.61
CA LEU A 283 18.66 17.50 2.43
C LEU A 283 19.83 17.91 3.34
N ALA A 284 20.66 18.87 2.94
CA ALA A 284 21.77 19.37 3.75
C ALA A 284 21.31 20.29 4.89
N GLU A 285 20.23 21.06 4.70
CA GLU A 285 19.69 21.98 5.69
C GLU A 285 18.77 21.29 6.74
N ALA A 286 18.31 20.06 6.46
CA ALA A 286 17.36 19.33 7.30
C ALA A 286 17.97 18.29 8.27
N VAL A 287 19.31 18.20 8.36
CA VAL A 287 20.01 17.15 9.14
C VAL A 287 20.86 17.75 10.25
N ASP A 288 20.52 17.40 11.49
CA ASP A 288 21.34 17.62 12.68
C ASP A 288 22.65 16.80 12.57
N PRO A 289 23.86 17.43 12.62
CA PRO A 289 25.12 16.75 12.33
C PRO A 289 25.51 15.63 13.31
N ASP A 290 24.85 15.50 14.47
CA ASP A 290 25.24 14.53 15.51
C ASP A 290 24.56 13.14 15.35
N ALA A 291 23.66 12.96 14.38
CA ALA A 291 22.89 11.72 14.22
C ALA A 291 23.64 10.57 13.50
N THR A 292 24.78 10.82 12.85
CA THR A 292 25.44 9.85 11.96
C THR A 292 26.48 8.95 12.64
N SER A 293 26.04 8.07 13.54
CA SER A 293 26.89 7.03 14.14
C SER A 293 26.27 5.63 14.10
N LYS A 294 25.99 5.15 12.88
CA LYS A 294 25.84 3.72 12.53
C LYS A 294 25.86 3.54 11.01
N LYS A 295 27.04 3.22 10.45
CA LYS A 295 27.13 2.72 9.06
C LYS A 295 26.36 1.39 8.98
N PRO A 296 25.39 1.22 8.07
CA PRO A 296 24.79 -0.08 7.84
C PRO A 296 25.87 -1.04 7.31
N SER A 297 25.94 -2.25 7.87
CA SER A 297 26.86 -3.27 7.40
C SER A 297 26.49 -3.66 5.96
N LYS A 298 27.45 -3.59 5.03
CA LYS A 298 27.28 -4.10 3.66
C LYS A 298 27.18 -5.62 3.71
N THR A 299 25.99 -6.15 3.95
CA THR A 299 25.67 -7.55 3.68
C THR A 299 25.74 -7.73 2.17
N LYS A 300 26.62 -8.63 1.69
CA LYS A 300 26.63 -8.99 0.26
C LYS A 300 25.25 -9.49 -0.13
N SER A 301 24.68 -8.98 -1.21
CA SER A 301 23.54 -9.62 -1.85
C SER A 301 24.01 -10.97 -2.40
N GLU A 302 23.57 -12.07 -1.77
CA GLU A 302 23.70 -13.38 -2.40
C GLU A 302 22.75 -13.41 -3.61
N ASP A 303 23.31 -13.62 -4.81
CA ASP A 303 22.57 -13.64 -6.07
C ASP A 303 21.72 -14.92 -6.19
N GLY A 304 20.64 -14.98 -5.42
CA GLY A 304 19.70 -16.09 -5.40
C GLY A 304 18.46 -15.79 -4.57
N PHE A 305 17.28 -16.07 -5.11
CA PHE A 305 16.05 -16.02 -4.33
C PHE A 305 16.12 -17.09 -3.22
N PRO A 306 15.92 -16.76 -1.92
CA PRO A 306 16.24 -17.64 -0.82
C PRO A 306 15.15 -18.72 -0.61
N TRP A 307 15.04 -19.67 -1.54
CA TRP A 307 14.04 -20.75 -1.52
C TRP A 307 13.97 -21.52 -0.19
N ARG A 308 15.11 -21.68 0.50
CA ARG A 308 15.19 -22.33 1.82
C ARG A 308 14.41 -21.59 2.92
N MET A 309 14.16 -20.29 2.76
CA MET A 309 13.39 -19.49 3.72
C MET A 309 11.91 -19.93 3.77
N PHE A 310 11.34 -20.43 2.67
CA PHE A 310 9.96 -20.92 2.61
C PHE A 310 9.74 -22.18 3.45
N LEU A 311 10.80 -22.97 3.68
CA LEU A 311 10.79 -24.16 4.53
C LEU A 311 11.12 -23.86 6.00
N SER A 312 11.28 -22.57 6.37
CA SER A 312 11.52 -22.19 7.76
C SER A 312 10.25 -22.32 8.61
N ALA A 313 10.40 -22.80 9.84
CA ALA A 313 9.28 -23.01 10.76
C ALA A 313 8.38 -21.77 10.96
N PRO A 314 8.90 -20.52 11.05
CA PRO A 314 8.05 -19.33 11.13
C PRO A 314 7.20 -19.10 9.87
N VAL A 315 7.73 -19.34 8.68
CA VAL A 315 6.98 -19.20 7.42
C VAL A 315 5.92 -20.30 7.32
N LEU A 316 6.28 -21.54 7.60
CA LEU A 316 5.34 -22.67 7.61
C LEU A 316 4.20 -22.47 8.64
N ALA A 317 4.50 -21.92 9.82
CA ALA A 317 3.49 -21.59 10.82
C ALA A 317 2.52 -20.49 10.34
N VAL A 318 3.02 -19.45 9.66
CA VAL A 318 2.18 -18.41 9.04
C VAL A 318 1.33 -19.00 7.91
N CYS A 319 1.90 -19.83 7.05
CA CYS A 319 1.15 -20.52 5.99
C CYS A 319 0.04 -21.40 6.57
N TYR A 320 0.33 -22.21 7.60
CA TYR A 320 -0.66 -23.06 8.26
C TYR A 320 -1.79 -22.24 8.90
N ALA A 321 -1.46 -21.21 9.69
CA ALA A 321 -2.44 -20.33 10.30
C ALA A 321 -3.32 -19.61 9.25
N HIS A 322 -2.73 -19.18 8.13
CA HIS A 322 -3.47 -18.56 7.04
C HIS A 322 -4.37 -19.57 6.30
N SER A 323 -3.92 -20.81 6.11
CA SER A 323 -4.74 -21.89 5.55
C SER A 323 -5.94 -22.24 6.44
N VAL A 324 -5.75 -22.36 7.76
CA VAL A 324 -6.84 -22.60 8.72
C VAL A 324 -7.84 -21.43 8.71
N PHE A 325 -7.35 -20.19 8.71
CA PHE A 325 -8.20 -18.99 8.60
C PHE A 325 -9.03 -18.97 7.30
N ASN A 326 -8.40 -19.24 6.15
CA ASN A 326 -9.11 -19.30 4.87
C ASN A 326 -10.09 -20.46 4.82
N PHE A 327 -9.72 -21.65 5.32
CA PHE A 327 -10.63 -22.80 5.39
C PHE A 327 -11.88 -22.47 6.21
N GLY A 328 -11.71 -21.94 7.43
CA GLY A 328 -12.84 -21.51 8.25
C GLY A 328 -13.70 -20.43 7.58
N ARG A 329 -13.08 -19.45 6.92
CA ARG A 329 -13.79 -18.38 6.19
C ARG A 329 -14.61 -18.91 5.02
N TYR A 330 -14.01 -19.73 4.15
CA TYR A 330 -14.70 -20.28 2.97
C TYR A 330 -15.71 -21.36 3.35
N PHE A 331 -15.44 -22.15 4.39
CA PHE A 331 -16.42 -23.09 4.94
C PHE A 331 -17.66 -22.35 5.43
N LEU A 332 -17.49 -21.32 6.27
CA LEU A 332 -18.61 -20.49 6.71
C LEU A 332 -19.34 -19.85 5.53
N TYR A 333 -18.64 -19.17 4.61
CA TYR A 333 -19.30 -18.53 3.47
C TYR A 333 -20.01 -19.50 2.52
N GLY A 334 -19.51 -20.73 2.35
CA GLY A 334 -20.12 -21.75 1.51
C GLY A 334 -21.36 -22.40 2.13
N TRP A 335 -21.35 -22.63 3.44
CA TRP A 335 -22.43 -23.34 4.14
C TRP A 335 -23.48 -22.42 4.79
N ILE A 336 -23.16 -21.14 5.02
CA ILE A 336 -24.11 -20.15 5.58
C ILE A 336 -25.44 -20.07 4.80
N PRO A 337 -25.47 -20.00 3.44
CA PRO A 337 -26.73 -19.98 2.69
C PRO A 337 -27.58 -21.23 2.92
N THR A 338 -26.98 -22.42 2.80
CA THR A 338 -27.64 -23.71 2.99
C THR A 338 -28.15 -23.87 4.42
N TYR A 339 -27.37 -23.44 5.42
CA TYR A 339 -27.77 -23.46 6.82
C TYR A 339 -28.98 -22.54 7.08
N TYR A 340 -29.00 -21.33 6.50
CA TYR A 340 -30.17 -20.45 6.59
C TYR A 340 -31.41 -21.07 5.96
N SER A 341 -31.32 -21.69 4.78
CA SER A 341 -32.47 -22.28 4.10
C SER A 341 -32.96 -23.61 4.70
N GLU A 342 -32.06 -24.53 5.01
CA GLU A 342 -32.42 -25.91 5.41
C GLU A 342 -32.67 -26.07 6.92
N VAL A 343 -31.90 -25.37 7.76
CA VAL A 343 -31.99 -25.51 9.23
C VAL A 343 -32.86 -24.42 9.84
N LEU A 344 -32.72 -23.17 9.38
CA LEU A 344 -33.45 -22.03 9.94
C LEU A 344 -34.73 -21.69 9.16
N GLY A 345 -34.98 -22.33 8.01
CA GLY A 345 -36.17 -22.08 7.18
C GLY A 345 -36.26 -20.64 6.62
N VAL A 346 -35.14 -19.93 6.59
CA VAL A 346 -35.04 -18.53 6.16
C VAL A 346 -35.03 -18.47 4.64
N ASP A 347 -35.81 -17.55 4.07
CA ASP A 347 -35.85 -17.34 2.62
C ASP A 347 -34.51 -16.82 2.07
N ALA A 348 -34.27 -17.04 0.77
CA ALA A 348 -33.01 -16.69 0.13
C ALA A 348 -32.71 -15.18 0.14
N VAL A 349 -33.71 -14.30 0.22
CA VAL A 349 -33.52 -12.84 0.26
C VAL A 349 -33.05 -12.41 1.65
N THR A 350 -33.69 -12.91 2.70
CA THR A 350 -33.28 -12.67 4.09
C THR A 350 -31.91 -13.30 4.39
N ALA A 351 -31.62 -14.50 3.86
CA ALA A 351 -30.29 -15.10 3.94
C ALA A 351 -29.22 -14.23 3.24
N GLY A 352 -29.52 -13.69 2.05
CA GLY A 352 -28.67 -12.72 1.35
C GLY A 352 -28.43 -11.46 2.17
N PHE A 353 -29.47 -10.91 2.81
CA PHE A 353 -29.36 -9.76 3.71
C PHE A 353 -28.43 -10.04 4.91
N TYR A 354 -28.49 -11.23 5.51
CA TYR A 354 -27.54 -11.58 6.56
C TYR A 354 -26.10 -11.66 6.05
N MET A 355 -25.85 -12.17 4.83
CA MET A 355 -24.52 -12.14 4.24
C MET A 355 -24.02 -10.71 3.94
N MET A 356 -24.91 -9.79 3.57
CA MET A 356 -24.58 -8.36 3.47
C MET A 356 -24.15 -7.79 4.83
N CYS A 357 -24.90 -8.07 5.89
CA CYS A 357 -24.56 -7.65 7.26
C CYS A 357 -23.19 -8.18 7.72
N LEU A 358 -22.81 -9.41 7.35
CA LEU A 358 -21.48 -9.95 7.63
C LEU A 358 -20.36 -9.18 6.92
N GLN A 359 -20.57 -8.69 5.70
CA GLN A 359 -19.59 -7.85 4.99
C GLN A 359 -19.47 -6.45 5.62
N VAL A 360 -20.59 -5.88 6.06
CA VAL A 360 -20.60 -4.60 6.82
C VAL A 360 -19.84 -4.75 8.13
N ALA A 361 -20.05 -5.85 8.86
CA ALA A 361 -19.31 -6.14 10.10
C ALA A 361 -17.80 -6.33 9.85
N ASP A 362 -17.40 -7.08 8.81
CA ASP A 362 -15.98 -7.24 8.41
C ASP A 362 -15.34 -5.89 8.08
N ALA A 363 -16.03 -5.03 7.32
CA ALA A 363 -15.57 -3.67 7.02
C ALA A 363 -15.40 -2.81 8.29
N PHE A 364 -16.40 -2.83 9.19
CA PHE A 364 -16.37 -2.05 10.42
C PHE A 364 -15.26 -2.49 11.38
N VAL A 365 -15.07 -3.80 11.57
CA VAL A 365 -14.00 -4.35 12.41
C VAL A 365 -12.62 -3.97 11.86
N LYS A 366 -12.39 -4.03 10.54
CA LYS A 366 -11.13 -3.60 9.90
C LYS A 366 -10.82 -2.13 10.15
N LEU A 367 -11.83 -1.26 10.02
CA LEU A 367 -11.68 0.18 10.20
C LEU A 367 -11.53 0.60 11.67
N LEU A 368 -12.02 -0.19 12.64
CA LEU A 368 -11.83 0.10 14.06
C LEU A 368 -10.52 -0.47 14.63
N VAL A 369 -10.22 -1.75 14.37
CA VAL A 369 -9.15 -2.46 15.08
C VAL A 369 -7.76 -1.97 14.66
N ALA A 370 -7.57 -1.62 13.39
CA ALA A 370 -6.26 -1.26 12.88
C ALA A 370 -5.76 0.14 13.32
N PRO A 371 -6.58 1.21 13.36
CA PRO A 371 -6.16 2.47 14.00
C PRO A 371 -5.84 2.34 15.48
N ILE A 372 -6.58 1.51 16.21
CA ILE A 372 -6.30 1.22 17.63
C ILE A 372 -4.94 0.50 17.76
N ALA A 373 -4.69 -0.49 16.89
CA ALA A 373 -3.42 -1.21 16.82
C ALA A 373 -2.23 -0.28 16.55
N ASP A 374 -2.32 0.61 15.54
CA ASP A 374 -1.27 1.58 15.22
C ASP A 374 -1.11 2.66 16.31
N HIS A 375 -2.19 3.07 16.99
CA HIS A 375 -2.09 3.98 18.13
C HIS A 375 -1.36 3.34 19.33
N LEU A 376 -1.58 2.04 19.59
CA LEU A 376 -0.93 1.31 20.68
C LEU A 376 0.56 1.03 20.43
N THR A 377 0.97 0.84 19.18
CA THR A 377 2.39 0.69 18.81
C THR A 377 3.11 2.03 18.71
N SER A 378 2.51 3.05 18.08
CA SER A 378 3.12 4.39 17.96
C SER A 378 3.26 5.11 19.29
N SER A 379 2.35 4.90 20.25
CA SER A 379 2.46 5.42 21.61
C SER A 379 3.47 4.67 22.50
N GLY A 380 4.15 3.63 21.99
CA GLY A 380 5.15 2.84 22.73
C GLY A 380 4.58 1.97 23.85
N LYS A 381 3.25 1.99 24.07
CA LYS A 381 2.57 1.27 25.16
C LYS A 381 2.60 -0.24 25.00
N LEU A 382 2.63 -0.73 23.76
CA LEU A 382 2.63 -2.16 23.44
C LEU A 382 3.67 -2.49 22.37
N SER A 383 4.44 -3.56 22.58
CA SER A 383 5.33 -4.08 21.54
C SER A 383 4.53 -4.72 20.41
N ILE A 384 5.06 -4.72 19.18
CA ILE A 384 4.44 -5.36 18.01
C ILE A 384 4.10 -6.84 18.29
N LEU A 385 4.94 -7.54 19.07
CA LEU A 385 4.69 -8.92 19.47
C LEU A 385 3.57 -9.04 20.52
N GLY A 386 3.50 -8.11 21.47
CA GLY A 386 2.41 -8.04 22.45
C GLY A 386 1.06 -7.77 21.79
N LEU A 387 1.01 -6.84 20.83
CA LEU A 387 -0.18 -6.54 20.04
C LEU A 387 -0.66 -7.76 19.25
N ARG A 388 0.25 -8.45 18.54
CA ARG A 388 -0.11 -9.68 17.81
C ARG A 388 -0.72 -10.74 18.72
N ARG A 389 -0.11 -10.99 19.89
CA ARG A 389 -0.63 -11.93 20.88
C ARG A 389 -2.02 -11.52 21.38
N LEU A 390 -2.21 -10.25 21.73
CA LEU A 390 -3.50 -9.73 22.23
C LEU A 390 -4.60 -9.87 21.17
N LEU A 391 -4.33 -9.50 19.92
CA LEU A 391 -5.28 -9.67 18.81
C LEU A 391 -5.59 -11.14 18.52
N SER A 392 -4.60 -12.04 18.57
CA SER A 392 -4.84 -13.49 18.44
C SER A 392 -5.71 -14.02 19.59
N CYS A 393 -5.43 -13.66 20.84
CA CYS A 393 -6.25 -14.07 21.98
C CYS A 393 -7.68 -13.55 21.90
N ALA A 394 -7.88 -12.29 21.48
CA ALA A 394 -9.21 -11.74 21.25
C ALA A 394 -9.95 -12.47 20.11
N GLY A 395 -9.22 -12.89 19.06
CA GLY A 395 -9.75 -13.71 17.97
C GLY A 395 -10.24 -15.10 18.43
N PHE A 396 -9.53 -15.75 19.35
CA PHE A 396 -9.96 -17.03 19.94
C PHE A 396 -11.16 -16.86 20.89
N LEU A 397 -11.11 -15.88 21.80
CA LEU A 397 -12.22 -15.61 22.73
C LEU A 397 -13.53 -15.25 22.00
N GLY A 398 -13.44 -14.62 20.82
CA GLY A 398 -14.60 -14.35 19.96
C GLY A 398 -15.17 -15.58 19.24
N GLN A 399 -14.46 -16.71 19.23
CA GLN A 399 -14.97 -18.00 18.73
C GLN A 399 -15.61 -18.84 19.83
N ASP A 400 -15.12 -18.76 21.07
CA ASP A 400 -15.68 -19.47 22.24
C ASP A 400 -17.01 -18.84 22.77
N LEU A 401 -17.42 -17.70 22.21
CA LEU A 401 -18.62 -16.93 22.58
C LEU A 401 -19.80 -17.11 21.58
N LYS A 402 -19.78 -18.20 20.79
CA LYS A 402 -20.87 -18.64 19.90
C LYS A 402 -21.20 -20.11 20.12
#